data_AF-A0A3B9AGW0-F1
#
_entry.id   AF-A0A3B9AGW0-F1
#
_cell.length_a   1.000
_cell.length_b   1.000
_cell.length_c   1.000
_cell.angle_alpha   90.00
_cell.angle_beta   90.00
_cell.angle_gamma   90.00
#
_symmetry.space_group_name_H-M   'P 1'
#
loop_
_entity.id
_entity.type
_entity.pdbx_description
1 polymer ?
#
loop_
_entity_poly.entity_id
_entity_poly.type
_entity_poly.pdbx_seq_one_letter_code
_entity_poly.pdbx_strand_id
1 'polypeptide(L)'
;MVNGRRGTDREEIIPAQFSGPLSVTVTDQSSCVVSTSILISPPLSVLALADEESSPGAADGYIDLLVLNGVPPVTFQWSNGSTTEDISGLTNGQYSVTVSTGNGCSTVLTILLTTVHTLEPEMSISVSPNPVSNQLTIRILPIVTGNLRLSLFDQAGSLKMAGTFSGSVHQMNIQALPAGIYYLWVESKTERWVQKVVVIP
;
A
#
# COMPACT_ATOMS: atom_id res chain seq x y z
N MET A 1 55.70 26.37 36.24
CA MET A 1 54.69 25.48 36.86
C MET A 1 53.33 26.09 36.59
N VAL A 2 52.65 25.68 35.51
CA VAL A 2 51.27 26.09 35.25
C VAL A 2 50.39 24.96 35.76
N ASN A 3 49.81 25.15 36.94
CA ASN A 3 48.85 24.22 37.52
C ASN A 3 47.52 24.34 36.75
N GLY A 4 47.37 23.56 35.68
CA GLY A 4 46.11 23.41 34.98
C GLY A 4 45.11 22.68 35.88
N ARG A 5 44.18 23.43 36.49
CA ARG A 5 43.00 22.82 37.12
C ARG A 5 42.10 22.30 36.00
N ARG A 6 41.92 20.97 35.96
CA ARG A 6 40.91 20.27 35.17
C ARG A 6 39.56 20.96 35.41
N GLY A 7 39.01 21.59 34.38
CA GLY A 7 37.59 21.92 34.35
C GLY A 7 36.80 20.64 34.62
N THR A 8 35.74 20.76 35.40
CA THR A 8 34.78 19.66 35.57
C THR A 8 34.06 19.49 34.24
N ASP A 9 34.51 18.54 33.41
CA ASP A 9 33.74 18.10 32.25
C ASP A 9 32.41 17.54 32.76
N ARG A 10 31.34 18.33 32.61
CA ARG A 10 29.99 17.81 32.70
C ARG A 10 29.62 17.34 31.31
N GLU A 11 29.53 16.03 31.13
CA GLU A 11 28.91 15.46 29.94
C GLU A 11 27.43 15.82 29.98
N GLU A 12 27.01 16.71 29.08
CA GLU A 12 25.61 17.08 28.89
C GLU A 12 25.04 16.25 27.73
N ILE A 13 24.07 15.39 28.01
CA ILE A 13 23.37 14.62 26.98
C ILE A 13 22.41 15.56 26.26
N ILE A 14 22.71 15.88 25.00
CA ILE A 14 21.86 16.73 24.17
C ILE A 14 20.71 15.88 23.61
N PRO A 15 19.44 16.30 23.77
CA PRO A 15 18.31 15.60 23.17
C PRO A 15 18.42 15.53 21.65
N ALA A 16 18.00 14.42 21.04
CA ALA A 16 18.11 14.18 19.60
C ALA A 16 17.38 15.20 18.69
N GLN A 17 16.55 16.08 19.27
CA GLN A 17 15.77 17.12 18.56
C GLN A 17 16.15 18.55 18.95
N PHE A 18 17.26 18.74 19.66
CA PHE A 18 17.70 20.10 19.99
C PHE A 18 18.08 20.86 18.71
N SER A 19 17.47 22.04 18.53
CA SER A 19 17.82 22.98 17.48
C SER A 19 18.19 24.29 18.15
N GLY A 20 19.42 24.75 17.92
CA GLY A 20 19.90 26.01 18.47
C GLY A 20 21.38 26.03 18.84
N PRO A 21 21.87 27.20 19.29
CA PRO A 21 23.24 27.33 19.76
C PRO A 21 23.40 26.69 21.14
N LEU A 22 24.36 25.78 21.26
CA LEU A 22 24.88 25.31 22.55
C LEU A 22 26.12 26.12 22.89
N SER A 23 26.08 26.87 24.00
CA SER A 23 27.21 27.69 24.45
C SER A 23 28.01 27.00 25.56
N VAL A 24 29.31 26.82 25.34
CA VAL A 24 30.24 26.39 26.40
C VAL A 24 30.95 27.61 26.93
N THR A 25 30.91 27.78 28.26
CA THR A 25 31.53 28.90 28.96
C THR A 25 32.59 28.40 29.92
N VAL A 26 33.82 28.88 29.76
CA VAL A 26 34.95 28.59 30.64
C VAL A 26 35.22 29.84 31.48
N THR A 27 35.22 29.67 32.80
CA THR A 27 35.57 30.74 33.75
C THR A 27 36.81 30.34 34.53
N ASP A 28 37.82 31.21 34.58
CA ASP A 28 39.03 30.96 35.38
C ASP A 28 38.84 31.38 36.86
N GLN A 29 39.85 31.16 37.69
CA GLN A 29 39.82 31.53 39.12
C GLN A 29 39.81 33.05 39.36
N SER A 30 40.18 33.82 38.35
CA SER A 30 40.21 35.28 38.37
C SER A 30 38.90 35.88 37.85
N SER A 31 37.86 35.05 37.64
CA SER A 31 36.54 35.44 37.10
C SER A 31 36.56 35.92 35.65
N CYS A 32 37.61 35.61 34.88
CA CYS A 32 37.62 35.85 33.43
C CYS A 32 36.77 34.79 32.73
N VAL A 33 35.91 35.22 31.80
CA VAL A 33 34.94 34.36 31.12
C VAL A 33 35.23 34.33 29.62
N VAL A 34 35.35 33.12 29.06
CA VAL A 34 35.41 32.89 27.60
C VAL A 34 34.27 31.97 27.21
N SER A 35 33.50 32.35 26.19
CA SER A 35 32.41 31.54 25.66
C SER A 35 32.63 31.20 24.18
N THR A 36 32.25 29.98 23.79
CA THR A 36 32.11 29.55 22.40
C THR A 36 30.74 28.93 22.19
N SER A 37 30.21 28.95 20.97
CA SER A 37 28.92 28.36 20.65
C SER A 37 29.00 27.44 19.43
N ILE A 38 28.32 26.30 19.50
CA ILE A 38 28.10 25.39 18.37
C ILE A 38 26.61 25.41 17.98
N LEU A 39 26.31 25.47 16.69
CA LEU A 39 24.95 25.34 16.18
C LEU A 39 24.66 23.87 15.93
N ILE A 40 23.61 23.35 16.58
CA ILE A 40 23.13 21.98 16.37
C ILE A 40 21.85 22.05 15.55
N SER A 41 21.83 21.31 14.44
CA SER A 41 20.64 21.12 13.61
C SER A 41 20.07 19.72 13.81
N PRO A 42 18.74 19.54 13.75
CA PRO A 42 18.14 18.21 13.67
C PRO A 42 18.68 17.42 12.46
N PRO A 43 18.59 16.07 12.47
CA PRO A 43 19.03 15.25 11.35
C PRO A 43 18.20 15.54 10.09
N LEU A 44 18.85 15.41 8.93
CA LEU A 44 18.18 15.39 7.63
C LEU A 44 17.10 14.30 7.63
N SER A 45 15.89 14.68 7.28
CA SER A 45 14.77 13.76 7.11
C SER A 45 14.11 14.03 5.77
N VAL A 46 13.71 12.97 5.08
CA VAL A 46 13.01 13.08 3.80
C VAL A 46 11.80 12.16 3.88
N LEU A 47 10.66 12.66 3.42
CA LEU A 47 9.44 11.89 3.24
C LEU A 47 9.16 11.82 1.75
N ALA A 48 8.58 10.71 1.30
CA ALA A 48 8.17 10.54 -0.08
C ALA A 48 6.67 10.25 -0.14
N LEU A 49 5.97 10.94 -1.03
CA LEU A 49 4.60 10.63 -1.41
C LEU A 49 4.62 10.13 -2.85
N ALA A 50 4.10 8.94 -3.08
CA ALA A 50 4.08 8.32 -4.40
C ALA A 50 2.64 8.24 -4.90
N ASP A 51 2.44 8.66 -6.15
CA ASP A 51 1.18 8.47 -6.88
C ASP A 51 1.39 7.43 -7.98
N GLU A 52 0.51 6.44 -7.97
CA GLU A 52 0.62 5.23 -8.79
C GLU A 52 0.43 5.55 -10.28
N GLU A 53 1.01 4.72 -11.17
CA GLU A 53 0.66 4.84 -12.59
C GLU A 53 -0.79 4.35 -12.81
N SER A 54 -1.55 5.00 -13.68
CA SER A 54 -2.99 4.72 -13.86
C SER A 54 -3.28 3.35 -14.49
N SER A 55 -2.32 2.82 -15.24
CA SER A 55 -2.37 1.50 -15.85
C SER A 55 -0.95 1.05 -16.24
N PRO A 56 -0.71 -0.27 -16.46
CA PRO A 56 0.63 -0.76 -16.75
C PRO A 56 1.25 -0.09 -17.99
N GLY A 57 2.33 0.66 -17.78
CA GLY A 57 3.06 1.33 -18.86
C GLY A 57 2.49 2.69 -19.27
N ALA A 58 1.52 3.23 -18.53
CA ALA A 58 0.99 4.58 -18.77
C ALA A 58 2.05 5.67 -18.58
N ALA A 59 3.04 5.40 -17.72
CA ALA A 59 4.12 6.33 -17.40
C ALA A 59 3.61 7.70 -16.92
N ASP A 60 2.57 7.69 -16.09
CA ASP A 60 1.95 8.87 -15.48
C ASP A 60 2.10 8.92 -13.95
N GLY A 61 2.83 7.96 -13.37
CA GLY A 61 3.16 7.96 -11.95
C GLY A 61 4.13 9.09 -11.56
N TYR A 62 4.13 9.43 -10.27
CA TYR A 62 4.86 10.57 -9.72
C TYR A 62 5.38 10.27 -8.30
N ILE A 63 6.54 10.81 -7.94
CA ILE A 63 7.07 10.80 -6.58
C ILE A 63 7.40 12.25 -6.18
N ASP A 64 6.74 12.72 -5.13
CA ASP A 64 6.92 14.00 -4.45
C ASP A 64 7.82 13.80 -3.23
N LEU A 65 8.88 14.60 -3.10
CA LEU A 65 9.73 14.58 -1.91
C LEU A 65 9.48 15.79 -1.02
N LEU A 66 9.35 15.53 0.27
CA LEU A 66 9.41 16.56 1.30
C LEU A 66 10.72 16.46 2.08
N VAL A 67 11.64 17.38 1.83
CA VAL A 67 12.91 17.49 2.55
C VAL A 67 12.78 18.35 3.80
N LEU A 68 13.07 17.77 4.96
CA LEU A 68 13.03 18.42 6.27
C LEU A 68 14.46 18.53 6.85
N ASN A 69 14.77 19.71 7.41
CA ASN A 69 16.08 20.02 8.00
C ASN A 69 17.26 19.91 7.01
N GLY A 70 17.01 20.00 5.70
CA GLY A 70 18.07 20.02 4.69
C GLY A 70 18.81 21.36 4.66
N VAL A 71 20.13 21.33 4.82
CA VAL A 71 20.97 22.54 4.71
C VAL A 71 21.36 22.77 3.24
N PRO A 72 21.00 23.91 2.63
CA PRO A 72 21.36 24.18 1.25
C PRO A 72 22.88 24.27 1.01
N PRO A 73 23.37 23.96 -0.21
CA PRO A 73 22.61 23.42 -1.34
C PRO A 73 22.14 21.98 -1.08
N VAL A 74 20.91 21.67 -1.49
CA VAL A 74 20.35 20.31 -1.46
C VAL A 74 20.48 19.72 -2.86
N THR A 75 20.97 18.49 -2.95
CA THR A 75 21.14 17.76 -4.23
C THR A 75 20.42 16.43 -4.19
N PHE A 76 19.88 16.04 -5.35
CA PHE A 76 19.13 14.81 -5.54
C PHE A 76 19.81 13.96 -6.61
N GLN A 77 19.87 12.66 -6.37
CA GLN A 77 20.35 11.69 -7.34
C GLN A 77 19.44 10.47 -7.32
N TRP A 78 18.61 10.37 -8.34
CA TRP A 78 17.67 9.27 -8.53
C TRP A 78 18.31 8.10 -9.29
N SER A 79 17.80 6.88 -9.05
CA SER A 79 18.21 5.67 -9.78
C SER A 79 17.93 5.73 -11.28
N ASN A 80 16.95 6.54 -11.70
CA ASN A 80 16.64 6.81 -13.11
C ASN A 80 17.53 7.90 -13.73
N GLY A 81 18.48 8.46 -12.97
CA GLY A 81 19.39 9.51 -13.41
C GLY A 81 18.86 10.94 -13.26
N SER A 82 17.64 11.14 -12.76
CA SER A 82 17.12 12.49 -12.47
C SER A 82 17.87 13.15 -11.31
N THR A 83 17.90 14.49 -11.33
CA THR A 83 18.49 15.34 -10.28
C THR A 83 17.52 16.37 -9.71
N THR A 84 16.25 16.29 -10.08
CA THR A 84 15.17 17.10 -9.53
C THR A 84 14.72 16.56 -8.17
N GLU A 85 14.14 17.42 -7.34
CA GLU A 85 13.51 17.03 -6.07
C GLU A 85 12.40 16.00 -6.32
N ASP A 86 11.46 16.36 -7.19
CA ASP A 86 10.36 15.48 -7.59
C ASP A 86 10.60 14.86 -8.96
N ILE A 87 10.02 13.69 -9.18
CA ILE A 87 10.07 12.99 -10.47
C ILE A 87 8.69 12.53 -10.90
N SER A 88 8.35 12.79 -12.16
CA SER A 88 7.10 12.39 -12.82
C SER A 88 7.39 11.54 -14.04
N GLY A 89 6.33 10.99 -14.65
CA GLY A 89 6.48 10.24 -15.89
C GLY A 89 6.96 8.80 -15.64
N LEU A 90 6.61 8.25 -14.47
CA LEU A 90 7.15 7.01 -13.96
C LEU A 90 6.21 5.85 -14.23
N THR A 91 6.77 4.69 -14.54
CA THR A 91 6.04 3.40 -14.56
C THR A 91 6.22 2.70 -13.23
N ASN A 92 5.45 1.64 -12.97
CA ASN A 92 5.70 0.82 -11.78
C ASN A 92 7.15 0.33 -11.71
N GLY A 93 7.66 0.22 -10.48
CA GLY A 93 9.04 -0.14 -10.25
C GLY A 93 9.60 0.42 -8.96
N GLN A 94 10.87 0.12 -8.71
CA GLN A 94 11.60 0.59 -7.55
C GLN A 94 12.48 1.79 -7.91
N TYR A 95 12.27 2.91 -7.22
CA TYR A 95 13.04 4.13 -7.37
C TYR A 95 13.82 4.40 -6.09
N SER A 96 15.11 4.69 -6.22
CA SER A 96 15.93 5.11 -5.07
C SER A 96 16.45 6.52 -5.29
N VAL A 97 16.46 7.34 -4.25
CA VAL A 97 17.02 8.69 -4.27
C VAL A 97 18.06 8.84 -3.17
N THR A 98 19.22 9.38 -3.54
CA THR A 98 20.19 9.91 -2.59
C THR A 98 19.98 11.42 -2.47
N VAL A 99 19.63 11.90 -1.28
CA VAL A 99 19.49 13.32 -0.98
C VAL A 99 20.69 13.77 -0.16
N SER A 100 21.44 14.76 -0.64
CA SER A 100 22.63 15.29 0.04
C SER A 100 22.52 16.78 0.29
N THR A 101 23.22 17.26 1.30
CA THR A 101 23.10 18.65 1.80
C THR A 101 24.47 19.30 1.96
N GLY A 102 24.51 20.64 1.97
CA GLY A 102 25.75 21.43 1.97
C GLY A 102 26.64 21.26 3.20
N ASN A 103 26.10 20.76 4.31
CA ASN A 103 26.84 20.42 5.52
C ASN A 103 27.45 19.00 5.49
N GLY A 104 27.28 18.27 4.38
CA GLY A 104 27.81 16.91 4.20
C GLY A 104 26.89 15.78 4.70
N CYS A 105 25.68 16.09 5.18
CA CYS A 105 24.70 15.05 5.50
C CYS A 105 24.07 14.47 4.23
N SER A 106 23.79 13.16 4.24
CA SER A 106 23.11 12.46 3.15
C SER A 106 22.15 11.40 3.69
N THR A 107 21.06 11.17 2.98
CA THR A 107 20.10 10.09 3.24
C THR A 107 19.70 9.40 1.95
N VAL A 108 19.36 8.11 2.03
CA VAL A 108 18.90 7.31 0.89
C VAL A 108 17.50 6.81 1.17
N LEU A 109 16.60 7.01 0.21
CA LEU A 109 15.23 6.52 0.24
C LEU A 109 15.02 5.54 -0.90
N THR A 110 14.20 4.52 -0.65
CA THR A 110 13.75 3.57 -1.66
C THR A 110 12.24 3.53 -1.64
N ILE A 111 11.64 3.86 -2.78
CA ILE A 111 10.21 3.97 -3.00
C ILE A 111 9.81 2.88 -3.99
N LEU A 112 8.78 2.11 -3.65
CA LEU A 112 8.13 1.19 -4.57
C LEU A 112 6.92 1.90 -5.17
N LEU A 113 6.99 2.21 -6.47
CA LEU A 113 5.87 2.74 -7.23
C LEU A 113 5.06 1.59 -7.78
N THR A 114 3.78 1.54 -7.42
CA THR A 114 2.82 0.54 -7.88
C THR A 114 2.01 1.07 -9.05
N THR A 115 1.32 0.16 -9.73
CA THR A 115 0.29 0.49 -10.70
C THR A 115 -1.06 0.45 -10.00
N VAL A 116 -1.97 1.35 -10.35
CA VAL A 116 -3.36 1.20 -9.97
C VAL A 116 -3.86 -0.11 -10.55
N HIS A 117 -4.13 -1.07 -9.68
CA HIS A 117 -4.91 -2.24 -10.07
C HIS A 117 -6.33 -1.75 -10.25
N THR A 118 -6.77 -1.54 -11.50
CA THR A 118 -8.18 -1.37 -11.80
C THR A 118 -8.91 -2.48 -11.07
N LEU A 119 -9.80 -2.14 -10.14
CA LEU A 119 -10.61 -3.12 -9.41
C LEU A 119 -11.16 -4.08 -10.45
N GLU A 120 -10.65 -5.32 -10.50
CA GLU A 120 -11.30 -6.34 -11.30
C GLU A 120 -12.74 -6.38 -10.78
N PRO A 121 -13.76 -6.29 -11.65
CA PRO A 121 -15.11 -6.26 -11.16
C PRO A 121 -15.34 -7.53 -10.33
N GLU A 122 -15.56 -7.35 -9.04
CA GLU A 122 -15.74 -8.47 -8.12
C GLU A 122 -16.82 -9.38 -8.70
N MET A 123 -16.53 -10.68 -8.82
CA MET A 123 -17.48 -11.61 -9.40
C MET A 123 -18.74 -11.65 -8.54
N SER A 124 -19.82 -11.09 -9.06
CA SER A 124 -21.14 -11.13 -8.44
C SER A 124 -21.96 -12.27 -9.05
N ILE A 125 -22.47 -13.14 -8.20
CA ILE A 125 -23.38 -14.21 -8.58
C ILE A 125 -24.74 -13.90 -7.97
N SER A 126 -25.76 -13.86 -8.81
CA SER A 126 -27.15 -13.69 -8.38
C SER A 126 -28.00 -14.84 -8.90
N VAL A 127 -28.90 -15.33 -8.06
CA VAL A 127 -29.85 -16.40 -8.41
C VAL A 127 -31.26 -15.85 -8.24
N SER A 128 -32.03 -15.84 -9.32
CA SER A 128 -33.38 -15.27 -9.33
C SER A 128 -34.32 -16.04 -10.26
N PRO A 129 -35.63 -16.15 -9.95
CA PRO A 129 -36.24 -15.77 -8.68
C PRO A 129 -35.80 -16.69 -7.53
N ASN A 130 -35.95 -16.22 -6.30
CA ASN A 130 -35.75 -17.02 -5.08
C ASN A 130 -36.71 -16.46 -4.00
N PRO A 131 -37.81 -17.15 -3.63
CA PRO A 131 -38.14 -18.54 -3.96
C PRO A 131 -38.49 -18.81 -5.44
N VAL A 132 -38.43 -20.08 -5.86
CA VAL A 132 -38.62 -20.52 -7.26
C VAL A 132 -39.41 -21.84 -7.36
N SER A 133 -40.23 -22.02 -8.39
CA SER A 133 -40.98 -23.27 -8.65
C SER A 133 -40.56 -23.99 -9.94
N ASN A 134 -40.26 -23.26 -11.02
CA ASN A 134 -40.03 -23.86 -12.34
C ASN A 134 -38.58 -23.75 -12.81
N GLN A 135 -38.08 -22.52 -12.94
CA GLN A 135 -36.79 -22.23 -13.56
C GLN A 135 -36.13 -21.07 -12.84
N LEU A 136 -34.85 -21.23 -12.52
CA LEU A 136 -34.02 -20.16 -11.97
C LEU A 136 -33.04 -19.65 -13.02
N THR A 137 -32.66 -18.39 -12.87
CA THR A 137 -31.61 -17.72 -13.64
C THR A 137 -30.44 -17.44 -12.72
N ILE A 138 -29.26 -17.90 -13.11
CA ILE A 138 -27.97 -17.59 -12.50
C ILE A 138 -27.34 -16.51 -13.37
N ARG A 139 -27.11 -15.33 -12.79
CA ARG A 139 -26.39 -14.24 -13.47
C ARG A 139 -25.05 -14.01 -12.78
N ILE A 140 -23.98 -14.02 -13.57
CA ILE A 140 -22.59 -13.84 -13.17
C ILE A 140 -22.04 -12.60 -13.88
N LEU A 141 -21.54 -11.64 -13.11
CA LEU A 141 -20.88 -10.44 -13.64
C LEU A 141 -19.54 -10.26 -12.93
N PRO A 142 -18.43 -10.00 -13.65
CA PRO A 142 -18.32 -9.84 -15.11
C PRO A 142 -18.48 -11.17 -15.88
N ILE A 143 -18.53 -11.12 -17.22
CA ILE A 143 -18.55 -12.32 -18.07
C ILE A 143 -17.28 -13.14 -17.78
N VAL A 144 -17.47 -14.39 -17.36
CA VAL A 144 -16.35 -15.30 -17.08
C VAL A 144 -15.96 -16.02 -18.37
N THR A 145 -14.69 -15.91 -18.75
CA THR A 145 -14.07 -16.63 -19.87
C THR A 145 -13.55 -17.98 -19.38
N GLY A 146 -14.45 -18.96 -19.28
CA GLY A 146 -14.11 -20.32 -18.86
C GLY A 146 -15.34 -21.12 -18.45
N ASN A 147 -15.17 -22.43 -18.30
CA ASN A 147 -16.25 -23.29 -17.81
C ASN A 147 -16.23 -23.29 -16.27
N LEU A 148 -17.32 -22.83 -15.66
CA LEU A 148 -17.64 -23.01 -14.25
C LEU A 148 -18.40 -24.31 -14.06
N ARG A 149 -18.20 -24.97 -12.92
CA ARG A 149 -19.00 -26.13 -12.51
C ARG A 149 -20.17 -25.65 -11.65
N LEU A 150 -21.37 -26.08 -12.02
CA LEU A 150 -22.59 -25.87 -11.25
C LEU A 150 -22.96 -27.18 -10.56
N SER A 151 -23.31 -27.13 -9.28
CA SER A 151 -23.78 -28.30 -8.53
C SER A 151 -24.85 -27.89 -7.53
N LEU A 152 -26.02 -28.49 -7.60
CA LEU A 152 -27.16 -28.20 -6.73
C LEU A 152 -27.34 -29.35 -5.75
N PHE A 153 -27.21 -29.05 -4.47
CA PHE A 153 -27.34 -30.01 -3.37
C PHE A 153 -28.62 -29.75 -2.57
N ASP A 154 -29.27 -30.80 -2.07
CA ASP A 154 -30.31 -30.65 -1.06
C ASP A 154 -29.72 -30.31 0.33
N GLN A 155 -30.59 -30.06 1.32
CA GLN A 155 -30.16 -29.77 2.69
C GLN A 155 -29.38 -30.92 3.36
N ALA A 156 -29.52 -32.16 2.88
CA ALA A 156 -28.77 -33.31 3.37
C ALA A 156 -27.41 -33.48 2.65
N GLY A 157 -27.07 -32.60 1.71
CA GLY A 157 -25.83 -32.66 0.93
C GLY A 157 -25.87 -33.64 -0.25
N SER A 158 -27.04 -34.17 -0.62
CA SER A 158 -27.15 -35.04 -1.79
C SER A 158 -27.22 -34.21 -3.07
N LEU A 159 -26.36 -34.53 -4.03
CA LEU A 159 -26.34 -33.89 -5.35
C LEU A 159 -27.64 -34.19 -6.12
N LYS A 160 -28.33 -33.16 -6.59
CA LYS A 160 -29.54 -33.28 -7.41
C LYS A 160 -29.31 -32.94 -8.88
N MET A 161 -28.51 -31.91 -9.14
CA MET A 161 -28.19 -31.47 -10.49
C MET A 161 -26.74 -31.03 -10.54
N ALA A 162 -26.11 -31.28 -11.68
CA ALA A 162 -24.79 -30.73 -11.97
C ALA A 162 -24.69 -30.39 -13.46
N GLY A 163 -23.82 -29.45 -13.78
CA GLY A 163 -23.54 -29.05 -15.15
C GLY A 163 -22.30 -28.17 -15.23
N THR A 164 -21.96 -27.78 -16.44
CA THR A 164 -20.94 -26.76 -16.70
C THR A 164 -21.58 -25.58 -17.41
N PHE A 165 -21.05 -24.39 -17.15
CA PHE A 165 -21.56 -23.16 -17.72
C PHE A 165 -20.41 -22.21 -18.06
N SER A 166 -20.53 -21.50 -19.18
CA SER A 166 -19.66 -20.39 -19.56
C SER A 166 -20.50 -19.21 -20.03
N GLY A 167 -20.03 -17.99 -19.77
CA GLY A 167 -20.78 -16.75 -20.05
C GLY A 167 -21.30 -16.08 -18.77
N SER A 168 -22.30 -15.21 -18.93
CA SER A 168 -22.85 -14.39 -17.83
C SER A 168 -24.25 -14.76 -17.35
N VAL A 169 -25.02 -15.52 -18.13
CA VAL A 169 -26.39 -15.92 -17.75
C VAL A 169 -26.61 -17.39 -18.05
N HIS A 170 -27.00 -18.17 -17.04
CA HIS A 170 -27.44 -19.55 -17.18
C HIS A 170 -28.86 -19.70 -16.65
N GLN A 171 -29.69 -20.49 -17.33
CA GLN A 171 -31.00 -20.84 -16.81
C GLN A 171 -31.05 -22.33 -16.50
N MET A 172 -31.56 -22.67 -15.31
CA MET A 172 -31.68 -24.04 -14.83
C MET A 172 -33.14 -24.37 -14.60
N ASN A 173 -33.65 -25.40 -15.27
CA ASN A 173 -34.97 -25.95 -15.00
C ASN A 173 -34.90 -26.80 -13.72
N ILE A 174 -35.72 -26.46 -12.74
CA ILE A 174 -35.77 -27.12 -11.44
C ILE A 174 -37.15 -27.69 -11.10
N GLN A 175 -38.09 -27.71 -12.05
CA GLN A 175 -39.48 -28.13 -11.84
C GLN A 175 -39.61 -29.57 -11.31
N ALA A 176 -38.62 -30.43 -11.56
CA ALA A 176 -38.60 -31.80 -11.07
C ALA A 176 -38.16 -31.92 -9.59
N LEU A 177 -37.72 -30.83 -8.95
CA LEU A 177 -37.30 -30.85 -7.56
C LEU A 177 -38.50 -30.69 -6.61
N PRO A 178 -38.57 -31.49 -5.54
CA PRO A 178 -39.51 -31.24 -4.45
C PRO A 178 -39.31 -29.85 -3.83
N ALA A 179 -40.38 -29.32 -3.22
CA ALA A 179 -40.28 -28.12 -2.41
C ALA A 179 -39.29 -28.34 -1.24
N GLY A 180 -38.42 -27.36 -0.99
CA GLY A 180 -37.37 -27.49 0.00
C GLY A 180 -36.25 -26.46 -0.13
N ILE A 181 -35.24 -26.61 0.71
CA ILE A 181 -34.03 -25.78 0.69
C ILE A 181 -32.92 -26.52 -0.05
N TYR A 182 -32.28 -25.81 -0.97
CA TYR A 182 -31.16 -26.27 -1.76
C TYR A 182 -29.98 -25.30 -1.67
N TYR A 183 -28.79 -25.79 -1.99
CA TYR A 183 -27.57 -25.00 -2.06
C TYR A 183 -26.94 -25.16 -3.44
N LEU A 184 -26.91 -24.07 -4.20
CA LEU A 184 -26.21 -24.00 -5.48
C LEU A 184 -24.75 -23.69 -5.22
N TRP A 185 -23.87 -24.58 -5.64
CA TRP A 185 -22.43 -24.39 -5.69
C TRP A 185 -22.05 -23.97 -7.11
N VAL A 186 -21.28 -22.89 -7.20
CA VAL A 186 -20.64 -22.43 -8.43
C VAL A 186 -19.14 -22.51 -8.18
N GLU A 187 -18.40 -23.21 -9.01
CA GLU A 187 -16.98 -23.47 -8.79
C GLU A 187 -16.15 -23.09 -10.01
N SER A 188 -15.08 -22.33 -9.78
CA SER A 188 -13.98 -22.14 -10.71
C SER A 188 -12.83 -23.11 -10.36
N LYS A 189 -11.65 -22.93 -10.97
CA LYS A 189 -10.46 -23.70 -10.58
C LYS A 189 -9.91 -23.31 -9.21
N THR A 190 -10.21 -22.10 -8.75
CA THR A 190 -9.59 -21.49 -7.57
C THR A 190 -10.60 -21.13 -6.49
N GLU A 191 -11.87 -20.98 -6.84
CA GLU A 191 -12.89 -20.40 -5.97
C GLU A 191 -14.21 -21.19 -6.04
N ARG A 192 -14.97 -21.11 -4.94
CA ARG A 192 -16.30 -21.71 -4.81
C ARG A 192 -17.24 -20.70 -4.16
N TRP A 193 -18.37 -20.46 -4.81
CA TRP A 193 -19.48 -19.67 -4.29
C TRP A 193 -20.66 -20.58 -3.96
N VAL A 194 -21.40 -20.23 -2.91
CA VAL A 194 -22.58 -20.97 -2.48
C VAL A 194 -23.77 -20.03 -2.33
N GLN A 195 -24.89 -20.35 -2.97
CA GLN A 195 -26.14 -19.61 -2.87
C GLN A 195 -27.27 -20.52 -2.40
N LYS A 196 -28.02 -20.09 -1.37
CA LYS A 196 -29.25 -20.78 -0.96
C LYS A 196 -30.36 -20.57 -1.98
N VAL A 197 -31.04 -21.64 -2.37
CA VAL A 197 -32.21 -21.63 -3.25
C VAL A 197 -33.39 -22.24 -2.50
N VAL A 198 -34.52 -21.54 -2.46
CA VAL A 198 -35.77 -22.03 -1.86
C VAL A 198 -36.69 -22.46 -2.99
N VAL A 199 -36.98 -23.76 -3.06
CA VAL A 199 -37.92 -24.33 -4.01
C VAL A 199 -39.30 -24.42 -3.37
N ILE A 200 -40.30 -23.89 -4.06
CA ILE A 200 -41.70 -23.92 -3.66
C ILE A 200 -42.52 -24.69 -4.71
N PRO A 201 -43.70 -25.21 -4.35
CA PRO A 201 -44.60 -25.90 -5.29
C PRO A 201 -44.98 -25.06 -6.51
#